data_AF-A0A8T3Z300-F1
#
_entry.id   AF-A0A8T3Z300-F1
#
_cell.length_a   1.000
_cell.length_b   1.000
_cell.length_c   1.000
_cell.angle_alpha   90.00
_cell.angle_beta   90.00
_cell.angle_gamma   90.00
#
_symmetry.space_group_name_H-M   'P 1'
#
loop_
_entity.id
_entity.type
_entity.pdbx_description
1 polymer ?
#
loop_
_entity_poly.entity_id
_entity_poly.type
_entity_poly.pdbx_seq_one_letter_code
_entity_poly.pdbx_strand_id
1 'polypeptide(L)'
;MLNRKTAGQFYLSRNGLAVISFSGLFLMVTMYLWAPESEIFYDFQKPLVLSIFIAICLLGILAAIYPKLCKGLLEFKKIDKKSLDPDKMYIIQFEGHHPDCGKFESHTIIIRGRKYCPGCSGLLIGAVMAVIGILFYYFYGLPLIHGEISFWTGLVMVFLALMLIIFLKLGKKLKIVSNLVLVTGSAMILIGLDTVKENLLIEFYFLLLVLFFILARIVASENNHEIICRNCEEKSFCIYE
;
A
#
# COMPACT_ATOMS: atom_id res chain seq x y z
N MET A 1 18.55 -19.98 -28.70
CA MET A 1 18.06 -20.32 -27.35
C MET A 1 19.15 -19.97 -26.35
N LEU A 2 19.07 -18.80 -25.72
CA LEU A 2 19.97 -18.41 -24.63
C LEU A 2 19.14 -17.74 -23.53
N ASN A 3 19.26 -18.35 -22.36
CA ASN A 3 18.51 -18.14 -21.14
C ASN A 3 18.82 -16.74 -20.56
N ARG A 4 17.89 -15.79 -20.67
CA ARG A 4 18.04 -14.39 -20.23
C ARG A 4 17.53 -14.18 -18.80
N LYS A 5 17.91 -15.06 -17.86
CA LYS A 5 17.48 -15.01 -16.45
C LYS A 5 18.48 -14.38 -15.48
N THR A 6 19.58 -13.80 -15.95
CA THR A 6 20.65 -13.30 -15.07
C THR A 6 21.15 -11.92 -15.50
N ALA A 7 20.34 -10.89 -15.26
CA ALA A 7 20.81 -9.50 -15.26
C ALA A 7 19.96 -8.65 -14.31
N GLY A 8 20.36 -8.58 -13.04
CA GLY A 8 20.31 -7.34 -12.26
C GLY A 8 18.97 -6.73 -11.84
N GLN A 9 17.88 -7.48 -11.72
CA GLN A 9 16.70 -7.00 -10.97
C GLN A 9 16.64 -7.72 -9.63
N PHE A 10 16.86 -6.95 -8.56
CA PHE A 10 16.56 -7.33 -7.19
C PHE A 10 15.04 -7.47 -7.06
N TYR A 11 14.48 -8.53 -7.66
CA TYR A 11 13.07 -8.90 -7.50
C TYR A 11 12.90 -9.37 -6.06
N LEU A 12 12.57 -8.45 -5.16
CA LEU A 12 12.11 -8.79 -3.83
C LEU A 12 10.79 -9.53 -4.01
N SER A 13 10.86 -10.86 -4.00
CA SER A 13 9.70 -11.72 -4.22
C SER A 13 8.60 -11.38 -3.21
N ARG A 14 7.34 -11.65 -3.55
CA ARG A 14 6.19 -11.48 -2.65
C ARG A 14 6.47 -12.05 -1.25
N ASN A 15 7.11 -13.21 -1.20
CA ASN A 15 7.46 -13.89 0.06
C ASN A 15 8.57 -13.14 0.81
N GLY A 16 9.56 -12.59 0.12
CA GLY A 16 10.61 -11.77 0.75
C GLY A 16 10.06 -10.49 1.38
N LEU A 17 9.19 -9.76 0.67
CA LEU A 17 8.52 -8.56 1.20
C LEU A 17 7.62 -8.89 2.40
N ALA A 18 6.94 -10.03 2.36
CA ALA A 18 6.15 -10.52 3.49
C ALA A 18 7.02 -10.78 4.71
N VAL A 19 8.11 -11.55 4.55
CA VAL A 19 9.05 -11.85 5.63
C VAL A 19 9.58 -10.56 6.25
N ILE A 20 10.05 -9.61 5.44
CA ILE A 20 10.56 -8.31 5.92
C ILE A 20 9.48 -7.54 6.69
N SER A 21 8.25 -7.50 6.18
CA SER A 21 7.15 -6.76 6.82
C SER A 21 6.76 -7.38 8.18
N PHE A 22 6.63 -8.71 8.26
CA PHE A 22 6.28 -9.39 9.50
C PHE A 22 7.43 -9.40 10.51
N SER A 23 8.66 -9.63 10.06
CA SER A 23 9.84 -9.53 10.95
C SER A 23 10.02 -8.11 11.45
N GLY A 24 9.75 -7.11 10.61
CA GLY A 24 9.81 -5.71 11.00
C GLY A 24 8.74 -5.31 12.03
N LEU A 25 7.52 -5.85 11.89
CA LEU A 25 6.49 -5.71 12.93
C LEU A 25 6.90 -6.34 14.25
N PHE A 26 7.50 -7.54 14.22
CA PHE A 26 7.99 -8.18 15.44
C PHE A 26 9.14 -7.40 16.10
N LEU A 27 10.07 -6.88 15.29
CA LEU A 27 11.13 -6.02 15.77
C LEU A 27 10.56 -4.73 16.36
N MET A 28 9.53 -4.13 15.74
CA MET A 28 8.84 -2.96 16.28
C MET A 28 8.26 -3.22 17.67
N VAL A 29 7.59 -4.37 17.87
CA VAL A 29 7.07 -4.75 19.19
C VAL A 29 8.21 -4.89 20.20
N THR A 30 9.33 -5.47 19.78
CA THR A 30 10.52 -5.58 20.65
C THR A 30 11.05 -4.19 21.01
N MET A 31 11.21 -3.28 20.05
CA MET A 31 11.63 -1.91 20.34
C MET A 31 10.64 -1.20 21.25
N TYR A 32 9.34 -1.38 21.05
CA TYR A 32 8.31 -0.79 21.90
C TYR A 32 8.37 -1.30 23.36
N LEU A 33 8.60 -2.59 23.57
CA LEU A 33 8.66 -3.15 24.93
C LEU A 33 9.96 -2.82 25.67
N TRP A 34 11.09 -2.76 24.94
CA TRP A 34 12.42 -2.69 25.55
C TRP A 34 13.10 -1.32 25.46
N ALA A 35 12.66 -0.44 24.57
CA ALA A 35 13.27 0.88 24.44
C ALA A 35 12.84 1.78 25.61
N PRO A 36 13.80 2.50 26.23
CA PRO A 36 13.49 3.52 27.21
C PRO A 36 12.75 4.68 26.56
N GLU A 37 11.96 5.40 27.35
CA GLU A 37 11.43 6.71 26.97
C GLU A 37 12.60 7.66 26.67
N SER A 38 12.45 8.51 25.66
CA SER A 38 13.53 9.43 25.29
C SER A 38 13.73 10.49 26.36
N GLU A 39 14.95 10.63 26.87
CA GLU A 39 15.31 11.74 27.77
C GLU A 39 15.44 13.08 27.02
N ILE A 40 15.56 13.04 25.69
CA ILE A 40 15.76 14.22 24.83
C ILE A 40 14.45 14.48 24.07
N PHE A 41 13.74 15.53 24.49
CA PHE A 41 12.53 16.00 23.82
C PHE A 41 12.88 17.01 22.72
N TYR A 42 12.39 16.77 21.50
CA TYR A 42 12.52 17.72 20.39
C TYR A 42 11.14 18.27 20.02
N ASP A 43 10.90 19.56 20.25
CA ASP A 43 9.60 20.21 19.95
C ASP A 43 9.15 20.03 18.48
N PHE A 44 10.10 19.84 17.56
CA PHE A 44 9.84 19.65 16.12
C PHE A 44 9.62 18.19 15.70
N GLN A 45 9.85 17.22 16.57
CA GLN A 45 9.74 15.79 16.23
C GLN A 45 8.33 15.41 15.81
N LYS A 46 7.35 15.71 16.66
CA LYS A 46 5.93 15.43 16.41
C LYS A 46 5.43 16.03 15.09
N PRO A 47 5.59 17.34 14.81
CA PRO A 47 5.15 17.89 13.53
C PRO A 47 5.91 17.28 12.35
N LEU A 48 7.21 16.98 12.48
CA LEU A 48 8.00 16.36 11.42
C LEU A 48 7.46 14.97 11.07
N VAL A 49 7.36 14.08 12.04
CA VAL A 49 6.98 12.68 11.82
C VAL A 49 5.54 12.57 11.31
N LEU A 50 4.60 13.32 11.92
CA LEU A 50 3.22 13.34 11.46
C LEU A 50 3.08 13.93 10.05
N SER A 51 3.85 14.97 9.71
CA SER A 51 3.84 15.54 8.35
C SER A 51 4.36 14.56 7.29
N ILE A 52 5.40 13.77 7.60
CA ILE A 52 5.90 12.74 6.69
C ILE A 52 4.84 11.67 6.46
N PHE A 53 4.16 11.21 7.51
CA PHE A 53 3.08 10.24 7.35
C PHE A 53 1.91 10.78 6.53
N ILE A 54 1.51 12.04 6.77
CA ILE A 54 0.48 12.71 5.96
C ILE A 54 0.92 12.78 4.50
N ALA A 55 2.18 13.13 4.22
CA ALA A 55 2.70 13.17 2.86
C ALA A 55 2.63 11.79 2.19
N ILE A 56 3.00 10.71 2.89
CA ILE A 56 2.84 9.33 2.40
C ILE A 56 1.36 9.04 2.08
N CYS A 57 0.43 9.43 2.95
CA CYS A 57 -1.01 9.25 2.70
C CYS A 57 -1.49 10.03 1.47
N LEU A 58 -1.07 11.29 1.31
CA LEU A 58 -1.43 12.13 0.16
C LEU A 58 -0.88 11.56 -1.14
N LEU A 59 0.36 11.07 -1.14
CA LEU A 59 0.94 10.35 -2.27
C LEU A 59 0.13 9.09 -2.62
N GLY A 60 -0.31 8.34 -1.60
CA GLY A 60 -1.21 7.19 -1.78
C GLY A 60 -2.56 7.57 -2.39
N ILE A 61 -3.16 8.68 -1.96
CA ILE A 61 -4.41 9.23 -2.52
C ILE A 61 -4.21 9.61 -3.98
N LEU A 62 -3.14 10.35 -4.30
CA LEU A 62 -2.80 10.75 -5.67
C LEU A 62 -2.60 9.52 -6.56
N ALA A 63 -1.90 8.49 -6.09
CA ALA A 63 -1.73 7.24 -6.81
C ALA A 63 -3.04 6.50 -7.05
N ALA A 64 -3.99 6.56 -6.09
CA ALA A 64 -5.31 5.94 -6.22
C ALA A 64 -6.22 6.67 -7.23
N ILE A 65 -6.16 8.00 -7.30
CA ILE A 65 -7.01 8.84 -8.18
C ILE A 65 -6.42 8.95 -9.58
N TYR A 66 -5.10 9.12 -9.69
CA TYR A 66 -4.40 9.41 -10.94
C TYR A 66 -3.34 8.34 -11.26
N PRO A 67 -3.75 7.08 -11.52
CA PRO A 67 -2.80 5.99 -11.79
C PRO A 67 -1.91 6.24 -13.01
N LYS A 68 -2.34 7.10 -13.95
CA LYS A 68 -1.57 7.50 -15.14
C LYS A 68 -0.29 8.28 -14.80
N LEU A 69 -0.26 9.02 -13.68
CA LEU A 69 0.92 9.78 -13.26
C LEU A 69 1.99 8.86 -12.63
N CYS A 70 1.60 7.76 -11.98
CA CYS A 70 2.54 6.79 -11.41
C CYS A 70 3.27 5.95 -12.46
N LYS A 71 2.65 5.66 -13.62
CA LYS A 71 3.34 4.99 -14.74
C LYS A 71 4.49 5.83 -15.29
N GLY A 72 4.34 7.16 -15.35
CA GLY A 72 5.37 8.06 -15.89
C GLY A 72 6.68 8.09 -15.10
N LEU A 73 6.66 7.76 -13.81
CA LEU A 73 7.84 7.72 -12.95
C LEU A 73 8.52 6.34 -12.91
N LEU A 74 7.82 5.25 -13.26
CA LEU A 74 8.33 3.87 -13.20
C LEU A 74 8.56 3.22 -14.58
N GLU A 75 8.02 3.76 -15.67
CA GLU A 75 8.24 3.25 -17.03
C GLU A 75 9.26 4.11 -17.82
N PHE A 76 10.55 3.95 -17.51
CA PHE A 76 11.63 4.22 -18.48
C PHE A 76 11.82 3.01 -19.43
N LYS A 77 10.73 2.55 -20.06
CA LYS A 77 10.80 1.53 -21.12
C LYS A 77 10.13 2.09 -22.37
N LYS A 78 10.95 2.71 -23.23
CA LYS A 78 10.60 2.97 -24.63
C LYS A 78 10.10 1.66 -25.24
N ILE A 79 8.82 1.58 -25.56
CA ILE A 79 8.32 0.60 -26.51
C ILE A 79 8.65 1.16 -27.89
N ASP A 80 9.64 0.59 -28.57
CA ASP A 80 9.94 0.88 -29.96
C ASP A 80 8.74 0.46 -30.83
N LYS A 81 8.06 1.46 -31.39
CA LYS A 81 6.95 1.31 -32.35
C LYS A 81 7.45 0.76 -33.70
N LYS A 82 7.87 -0.50 -33.79
CA LYS A 82 8.28 -1.07 -35.09
C LYS A 82 7.79 -2.46 -35.47
N SER A 83 6.85 -3.09 -34.74
CA SER A 83 6.32 -4.39 -35.19
C SER A 83 4.86 -4.65 -34.82
N LEU A 84 3.91 -3.82 -35.29
CA LEU A 84 2.49 -4.16 -35.25
C LEU A 84 1.85 -3.93 -36.63
N ASP A 85 1.38 -5.04 -37.17
CA ASP A 85 0.60 -5.23 -38.39
C ASP A 85 -0.68 -4.35 -38.38
N PRO A 86 -0.93 -3.53 -39.41
CA PRO A 86 -2.02 -2.54 -39.40
C PRO A 86 -3.46 -3.11 -39.44
N ASP A 87 -3.65 -4.41 -39.71
CA ASP A 87 -4.98 -4.97 -39.98
C ASP A 87 -5.73 -5.59 -38.78
N LYS A 88 -5.18 -5.50 -37.56
CA LYS A 88 -5.87 -5.95 -36.32
C LYS A 88 -5.92 -4.86 -35.25
N MET A 89 -6.39 -3.68 -35.62
CA MET A 89 -6.62 -2.59 -34.65
C MET A 89 -7.99 -2.75 -33.99
N TYR A 90 -8.12 -3.68 -33.04
CA TYR A 90 -9.19 -3.58 -32.04
C TYR A 90 -8.76 -2.56 -31.00
N ILE A 91 -9.49 -1.45 -30.90
CA ILE A 91 -9.28 -0.40 -29.90
C ILE A 91 -9.66 -1.00 -28.54
N ILE A 92 -8.68 -1.53 -27.81
CA ILE A 92 -8.87 -1.96 -26.42
C ILE A 92 -9.11 -0.70 -25.59
N GLN A 93 -10.35 -0.50 -25.16
CA GLN A 93 -10.68 0.60 -24.26
C GLN A 93 -10.17 0.24 -22.85
N PHE A 94 -9.22 1.02 -22.36
CA PHE A 94 -8.74 0.92 -20.99
C PHE A 94 -9.63 1.77 -20.08
N GLU A 95 -10.32 1.14 -19.13
CA GLU A 95 -10.97 1.83 -18.02
C GLU A 95 -10.07 1.76 -16.78
N GLY A 96 -9.24 2.79 -16.60
CA GLY A 96 -8.23 2.83 -15.54
C GLY A 96 -6.93 2.12 -15.93
N HIS A 97 -6.39 1.27 -15.05
CA HIS A 97 -5.14 0.52 -15.28
C HIS A 97 -5.37 -0.93 -15.73
N HIS A 98 -6.62 -1.31 -16.03
CA HIS A 98 -6.96 -2.66 -16.45
C HIS A 98 -7.47 -2.69 -17.89
N PRO A 99 -7.15 -3.76 -18.65
CA PRO A 99 -7.86 -4.06 -19.88
C PRO A 99 -9.31 -4.42 -19.55
N ASP A 100 -10.26 -3.91 -20.33
CA ASP A 100 -11.68 -4.24 -20.19
C ASP A 100 -11.93 -5.66 -20.74
N CYS A 101 -11.59 -6.70 -19.97
CA CYS A 101 -12.02 -8.07 -20.23
C CYS A 101 -13.16 -8.46 -19.27
N GLY A 102 -14.17 -9.21 -19.74
CA GLY A 102 -15.35 -9.58 -18.95
C GLY A 102 -15.03 -10.32 -17.63
N LYS A 103 -13.84 -10.91 -17.49
CA LYS A 103 -13.39 -11.51 -16.20
C LYS A 103 -12.99 -10.45 -15.15
N PHE A 104 -12.67 -9.21 -15.54
CA PHE A 104 -12.45 -8.06 -14.63
C PHE A 104 -13.74 -7.40 -14.13
N GLU A 105 -14.92 -7.69 -14.69
CA GLU A 105 -16.20 -7.21 -14.11
C GLU A 105 -16.40 -7.76 -12.69
N SER A 106 -15.91 -8.99 -12.45
CA SER A 106 -15.86 -9.60 -11.11
C SER A 106 -14.80 -8.98 -10.18
N HIS A 107 -14.00 -8.02 -10.66
CA HIS A 107 -12.93 -7.35 -9.91
C HIS A 107 -13.06 -5.83 -9.82
N THR A 108 -14.05 -5.26 -10.51
CA THR A 108 -14.37 -3.83 -10.49
C THR A 108 -15.70 -3.59 -9.77
N ILE A 109 -15.88 -2.41 -9.21
CA ILE A 109 -17.15 -1.97 -8.61
C ILE A 109 -17.62 -0.78 -9.43
N ILE A 110 -18.86 -0.84 -9.91
CA ILE A 110 -19.46 0.27 -10.66
C ILE A 110 -20.12 1.20 -9.64
N ILE A 111 -19.63 2.44 -9.54
CA ILE A 111 -20.25 3.49 -8.73
C ILE A 111 -20.61 4.63 -9.66
N ARG A 112 -21.91 4.97 -9.76
CA ARG A 112 -22.44 6.03 -10.65
C ARG A 112 -21.96 5.89 -12.11
N GLY A 113 -21.96 4.67 -12.64
CA GLY A 113 -21.57 4.39 -14.03
C GLY A 113 -20.06 4.39 -14.31
N ARG A 114 -19.20 4.56 -13.30
CA ARG A 114 -17.73 4.45 -13.44
C ARG A 114 -17.20 3.23 -12.71
N LYS A 115 -16.26 2.48 -13.32
CA LYS A 115 -15.59 1.32 -12.71
C LYS A 115 -14.48 1.77 -11.75
N TYR A 116 -14.48 1.24 -10.52
CA TYR A 116 -13.49 1.49 -9.48
C TYR A 116 -12.81 0.18 -9.03
N CYS A 117 -11.53 0.28 -8.65
CA CYS A 117 -10.78 -0.84 -8.07
C CYS A 117 -11.03 -0.89 -6.55
N PRO A 118 -11.53 -2.02 -6.00
CA PRO A 118 -11.74 -2.20 -4.56
C PRO A 118 -10.50 -1.87 -3.72
N GLY A 119 -9.30 -2.19 -4.21
CA GLY A 119 -8.05 -1.88 -3.52
C GLY A 119 -7.76 -0.38 -3.45
N CYS A 120 -7.97 0.36 -4.53
CA CYS A 120 -7.76 1.81 -4.57
C CYS A 120 -8.81 2.55 -3.74
N SER A 121 -10.07 2.11 -3.78
CA SER A 121 -11.13 2.68 -2.94
C SER A 121 -10.84 2.51 -1.45
N GLY A 122 -10.41 1.31 -1.03
CA GLY A 122 -10.02 1.08 0.37
C GLY A 122 -8.85 1.96 0.82
N LEU A 123 -7.83 2.12 -0.05
CA LEU A 123 -6.69 3.00 0.24
C LEU A 123 -7.11 4.46 0.35
N LEU A 124 -7.93 4.95 -0.58
CA LEU A 124 -8.42 6.33 -0.59
C LEU A 124 -9.18 6.64 0.71
N ILE A 125 -10.14 5.79 1.07
CA ILE A 125 -10.95 5.97 2.28
C ILE A 125 -10.07 5.87 3.54
N GLY A 126 -9.19 4.86 3.60
CA GLY A 126 -8.26 4.69 4.72
C GLY A 126 -7.32 5.88 4.90
N ALA A 127 -6.76 6.42 3.82
CA ALA A 127 -5.86 7.57 3.86
C ALA A 127 -6.57 8.86 4.30
N VAL A 128 -7.79 9.11 3.82
CA VAL A 128 -8.59 10.25 4.29
C VAL A 128 -8.86 10.14 5.79
N MET A 129 -9.28 8.97 6.27
CA MET A 129 -9.52 8.75 7.71
C MET A 129 -8.24 8.88 8.54
N ALA A 130 -7.11 8.36 8.05
CA ALA A 130 -5.83 8.46 8.73
C ALA A 130 -5.36 9.92 8.84
N VAL A 131 -5.48 10.72 7.77
CA VAL A 131 -5.14 12.14 7.79
C VAL A 131 -6.03 12.90 8.77
N ILE A 132 -7.35 12.66 8.75
CA ILE A 132 -8.28 13.28 9.71
C ILE A 132 -7.91 12.89 11.15
N GLY A 133 -7.64 11.60 11.39
CA GLY A 133 -7.26 11.11 12.72
C GLY A 133 -5.95 11.71 13.23
N ILE A 134 -4.94 11.84 12.37
CA ILE A 134 -3.67 12.48 12.72
C ILE A 134 -3.83 13.97 12.99
N LEU A 135 -4.61 14.68 12.18
CA LEU A 135 -4.88 16.10 12.42
C LEU A 135 -5.62 16.30 13.75
N PHE A 136 -6.62 15.47 14.03
CA PHE A 136 -7.31 15.50 15.31
C PHE A 136 -6.34 15.24 16.46
N TYR A 137 -5.50 14.22 16.36
CA TYR A 137 -4.47 13.93 17.34
C TYR A 137 -3.48 15.08 17.54
N TYR A 138 -3.05 15.73 16.46
CA TYR A 138 -2.10 16.84 16.52
C TYR A 138 -2.65 18.02 17.34
N PHE A 139 -3.93 18.36 17.18
CA PHE A 139 -4.54 19.51 17.87
C PHE A 139 -5.04 19.20 19.28
N TYR A 140 -5.54 17.99 19.52
CA TYR A 140 -6.18 17.64 20.80
C TYR A 140 -5.33 16.73 21.70
N GLY A 141 -4.29 16.11 21.16
CA GLY A 141 -3.50 15.10 21.86
C GLY A 141 -4.29 13.83 22.18
N LEU A 142 -3.64 12.88 22.86
CA LEU A 142 -4.26 11.69 23.45
C LEU A 142 -3.60 11.42 24.82
N PRO A 143 -4.37 11.03 25.86
CA PRO A 143 -3.79 10.57 27.11
C PRO A 143 -2.98 9.28 26.92
N LEU A 144 -1.95 9.05 27.77
CA LEU A 144 -1.04 7.91 27.68
C LEU A 144 -1.74 6.55 27.54
N ILE A 145 -2.77 6.29 28.37
CA ILE A 145 -3.57 5.05 28.34
C ILE A 145 -4.19 4.82 26.95
N HIS A 146 -4.68 5.89 26.32
CA HIS A 146 -5.27 5.79 24.98
C HIS A 146 -4.19 5.62 23.90
N GLY A 147 -2.97 6.12 24.13
CA GLY A 147 -1.80 5.87 23.30
C GLY A 147 -1.41 4.39 23.24
N GLU A 148 -1.34 3.71 24.39
CA GLU A 148 -1.07 2.27 24.45
C GLU A 148 -2.14 1.45 23.74
N ILE A 149 -3.43 1.75 24.00
CA ILE A 149 -4.56 1.09 23.34
C ILE A 149 -4.48 1.31 21.82
N SER A 150 -4.13 2.53 21.39
CA SER A 150 -3.95 2.86 19.97
C SER A 150 -2.84 2.02 19.34
N PHE A 151 -1.68 1.90 20.00
CA PHE A 151 -0.57 1.11 19.51
C PHE A 151 -0.95 -0.36 19.30
N TRP A 152 -1.49 -1.01 20.33
CA TRP A 152 -1.83 -2.44 20.27
C TRP A 152 -2.96 -2.73 19.28
N THR A 153 -3.98 -1.87 19.24
CA THR A 153 -5.08 -1.99 18.28
C THR A 153 -4.56 -1.82 16.85
N GLY A 154 -3.73 -0.81 16.62
CA GLY A 154 -3.10 -0.57 15.32
C GLY A 154 -2.22 -1.74 14.87
N LEU A 155 -1.45 -2.33 15.79
CA LEU A 155 -0.61 -3.49 15.53
C LEU A 155 -1.43 -4.69 15.05
N VAL A 156 -2.51 -5.03 15.77
CA VAL A 156 -3.42 -6.11 15.40
C VAL A 156 -4.07 -5.84 14.04
N MET A 157 -4.52 -4.61 13.81
CA MET A 157 -5.12 -4.20 12.52
C MET A 157 -4.14 -4.36 11.36
N VAL A 158 -2.91 -3.86 11.48
CA VAL A 158 -1.88 -3.96 10.43
C VAL A 158 -1.48 -5.41 10.20
N PHE A 159 -1.25 -6.19 11.26
CA PHE A 159 -0.89 -7.60 11.15
C PHE A 159 -1.95 -8.40 10.41
N LEU A 160 -3.23 -8.28 10.82
CA LEU A 160 -4.34 -8.95 10.16
C LEU A 160 -4.51 -8.47 8.72
N ALA A 161 -4.43 -7.16 8.46
CA ALA A 161 -4.56 -6.63 7.11
C ALA A 161 -3.48 -7.16 6.16
N LEU A 162 -2.21 -7.20 6.59
CA LEU A 162 -1.12 -7.77 5.81
C LEU A 162 -1.32 -9.27 5.57
N MET A 163 -1.73 -10.02 6.60
CA MET A 163 -2.02 -11.43 6.47
C MET A 163 -3.11 -11.69 5.42
N LEU A 164 -4.19 -10.93 5.48
CA LEU A 164 -5.30 -11.00 4.52
C LEU A 164 -4.85 -10.65 3.10
N ILE A 165 -4.06 -9.58 2.92
CA ILE A 165 -3.63 -9.09 1.61
C ILE A 165 -2.63 -10.04 0.94
N ILE A 166 -1.68 -10.60 1.70
CA ILE A 166 -0.56 -11.36 1.15
C ILE A 166 -0.94 -12.83 0.92
N PHE A 167 -1.66 -13.45 1.85
CA PHE A 167 -1.88 -14.90 1.84
C PHE A 167 -3.26 -15.31 1.31
N LEU A 168 -4.28 -14.46 1.42
CA LEU A 168 -5.64 -14.83 1.05
C LEU A 168 -6.06 -14.25 -0.30
N LYS A 169 -6.82 -15.04 -1.06
CA LYS A 169 -7.54 -14.56 -2.24
C LYS A 169 -8.79 -13.81 -1.78
N LEU A 170 -8.63 -12.51 -1.56
CA LEU A 170 -9.71 -11.66 -1.05
C LEU A 170 -10.77 -11.36 -2.12
N GLY A 171 -12.04 -11.49 -1.75
CA GLY A 171 -13.16 -10.95 -2.53
C GLY A 171 -13.22 -9.41 -2.48
N LYS A 172 -14.08 -8.79 -3.31
CA LYS A 172 -14.19 -7.32 -3.46
C LYS A 172 -14.29 -6.57 -2.13
N LYS A 173 -15.20 -7.00 -1.24
CA LYS A 173 -15.45 -6.35 0.07
C LYS A 173 -14.23 -6.44 0.99
N LEU A 174 -13.67 -7.64 1.14
CA LEU A 174 -12.49 -7.86 2.00
C LEU A 174 -11.28 -7.08 1.50
N LYS A 175 -11.10 -6.93 0.17
CA LYS A 175 -10.03 -6.07 -0.37
C LYS A 175 -10.18 -4.62 0.09
N ILE A 176 -11.39 -4.05 0.05
CA ILE A 176 -11.62 -2.67 0.53
C ILE A 176 -11.28 -2.58 2.01
N VAL A 177 -11.84 -3.50 2.82
CA VAL A 177 -11.68 -3.49 4.27
C VAL A 177 -10.21 -3.66 4.66
N SER A 178 -9.49 -4.64 4.12
CA SER A 178 -8.09 -4.86 4.48
C SER A 178 -7.21 -3.68 4.10
N ASN A 179 -7.44 -3.01 2.96
CA ASN A 179 -6.67 -1.83 2.58
C ASN A 179 -6.97 -0.62 3.47
N LEU A 180 -8.24 -0.44 3.84
CA LEU A 180 -8.66 0.59 4.78
C LEU A 180 -8.02 0.37 6.15
N VAL A 181 -8.14 -0.85 6.68
CA VAL A 181 -7.61 -1.28 7.99
C VAL A 181 -6.08 -1.18 8.04
N LEU A 182 -5.38 -1.46 6.94
CA LEU A 182 -3.93 -1.31 6.87
C LEU A 182 -3.49 0.14 7.10
N VAL A 183 -4.14 1.09 6.44
CA VAL A 183 -3.78 2.52 6.53
C VAL A 183 -4.18 3.11 7.88
N THR A 184 -5.40 2.85 8.34
CA THR A 184 -5.85 3.35 9.64
C THR A 184 -5.10 2.70 10.80
N GLY A 185 -4.84 1.40 10.72
CA GLY A 185 -4.01 0.70 11.71
C GLY A 185 -2.60 1.27 11.76
N SER A 186 -2.02 1.63 10.60
CA SER A 186 -0.71 2.28 10.56
C SER A 186 -0.71 3.65 11.24
N ALA A 187 -1.76 4.44 11.04
CA ALA A 187 -1.92 5.72 11.73
C ALA A 187 -2.06 5.53 13.26
N MET A 188 -2.80 4.52 13.70
CA MET A 188 -2.97 4.20 15.13
C MET A 188 -1.66 3.75 15.79
N ILE A 189 -0.82 2.97 15.09
CA ILE A 189 0.52 2.62 15.57
C ILE A 189 1.34 3.89 15.73
N LEU A 190 1.36 4.77 14.73
CA LEU A 190 2.14 6.01 14.79
C LEU A 190 1.72 6.91 15.95
N ILE A 191 0.41 7.11 16.13
CA ILE A 191 -0.16 7.88 17.24
C ILE A 191 0.25 7.24 18.59
N GLY A 192 0.21 5.92 18.70
CA GLY A 192 0.62 5.21 19.91
C GLY A 192 2.11 5.33 20.20
N LEU A 193 2.96 5.31 19.17
CA LEU A 193 4.41 5.52 19.31
C LEU A 193 4.72 6.96 19.76
N ASP A 194 4.12 7.96 19.10
CA ASP A 194 4.28 9.39 19.45
C ASP A 194 3.77 9.67 20.86
N THR A 195 2.72 8.98 21.33
CA THR A 195 2.17 9.21 22.67
C THR A 195 2.94 8.50 23.79
N VAL A 196 3.46 7.29 23.55
CA VAL A 196 4.02 6.43 24.61
C VAL A 196 5.54 6.49 24.68
N LYS A 197 6.21 6.62 23.53
CA LYS A 197 7.68 6.52 23.48
C LYS A 197 8.37 7.83 23.20
N GLU A 198 7.72 8.71 22.43
CA GLU A 198 8.31 9.98 21.95
C GLU A 198 9.71 9.78 21.37
N ASN A 199 9.99 8.60 20.79
CA ASN A 199 11.34 8.22 20.37
C ASN A 199 11.44 8.30 18.84
N LEU A 200 12.14 9.33 18.38
CA LEU A 200 12.32 9.66 16.96
C LEU A 200 12.84 8.48 16.14
N LEU A 201 13.74 7.66 16.71
CA LEU A 201 14.31 6.52 16.02
C LEU A 201 13.26 5.44 15.74
N ILE A 202 12.40 5.16 16.73
CA ILE A 202 11.33 4.15 16.61
C ILE A 202 10.27 4.63 15.62
N GLU A 203 9.92 5.92 15.67
CA GLU A 203 8.98 6.54 14.74
C GLU A 203 9.49 6.51 13.30
N PHE A 204 10.76 6.88 13.05
CA PHE A 204 11.35 6.76 11.71
C PHE A 204 11.43 5.32 11.23
N TYR A 205 11.80 4.40 12.11
CA TYR A 205 11.79 2.97 11.81
C TYR A 205 10.38 2.51 11.41
N PHE A 206 9.35 2.99 12.09
CA PHE A 206 7.96 2.70 11.71
C PHE A 206 7.59 3.28 10.35
N LEU A 207 7.96 4.53 10.06
CA LEU A 207 7.70 5.15 8.75
C LEU A 207 8.36 4.36 7.61
N LEU A 208 9.58 3.86 7.83
CA LEU A 208 10.26 2.97 6.88
C LEU A 208 9.49 1.66 6.71
N LEU A 209 8.99 1.09 7.80
CA LEU A 209 8.19 -0.13 7.78
C LEU A 209 6.87 0.06 7.00
N VAL A 210 6.23 1.23 7.11
CA VAL A 210 5.05 1.59 6.30
C VAL A 210 5.37 1.56 4.80
N LEU A 211 6.56 2.00 4.38
CA LEU A 211 6.98 1.88 2.97
C LEU A 211 7.05 0.41 2.54
N PHE A 212 7.58 -0.48 3.38
CA PHE A 212 7.56 -1.92 3.10
C PHE A 212 6.15 -2.50 3.02
N PHE A 213 5.22 -2.07 3.86
CA PHE A 213 3.81 -2.47 3.77
C PHE A 213 3.18 -2.07 2.43
N ILE A 214 3.48 -0.85 1.97
CA ILE A 214 3.02 -0.34 0.67
C ILE A 214 3.60 -1.20 -0.45
N LEU A 215 4.91 -1.50 -0.43
CA LEU A 215 5.55 -2.35 -1.44
C LEU A 215 4.99 -3.78 -1.44
N ALA A 216 4.84 -4.41 -0.28
CA ALA A 216 4.27 -5.74 -0.14
C ALA A 216 2.86 -5.81 -0.73
N ARG A 217 2.04 -4.78 -0.48
CA ARG A 217 0.71 -4.63 -1.05
C ARG A 217 0.73 -4.46 -2.57
N ILE A 218 1.61 -3.60 -3.11
CA ILE A 218 1.72 -3.37 -4.56
C ILE A 218 2.05 -4.69 -5.27
N VAL A 219 3.08 -5.41 -4.81
CA VAL A 219 3.48 -6.70 -5.39
C VAL A 219 2.38 -7.76 -5.24
N ALA A 220 1.69 -7.81 -4.10
CA ALA A 220 0.55 -8.72 -3.91
C ALA A 220 -0.61 -8.41 -4.87
N SER A 221 -0.88 -7.12 -5.10
CA SER A 221 -1.89 -6.64 -6.04
C SER A 221 -1.53 -6.97 -7.48
N GLU A 222 -0.30 -6.70 -7.91
CA GLU A 222 0.21 -7.01 -9.25
C GLU A 222 0.12 -8.50 -9.57
N ASN A 223 0.58 -9.37 -8.68
CA ASN A 223 0.50 -10.81 -8.87
C ASN A 223 -0.96 -11.29 -9.01
N ASN A 224 -1.90 -10.69 -8.28
CA ASN A 224 -3.32 -11.01 -8.43
C ASN A 224 -3.88 -10.54 -9.79
N HIS A 225 -3.45 -9.38 -10.28
CA HIS A 225 -3.85 -8.89 -11.61
C HIS A 225 -3.22 -9.71 -12.73
N GLU A 226 -1.97 -10.16 -12.58
CA GLU A 226 -1.29 -11.01 -13.55
C GLU A 226 -2.01 -12.36 -13.70
N ILE A 227 -2.40 -12.99 -12.59
CA ILE A 227 -3.18 -14.25 -12.61
C ILE A 227 -4.53 -14.04 -13.33
N ILE A 228 -5.23 -12.94 -13.06
CA ILE A 228 -6.50 -12.63 -13.73
C ILE A 228 -6.28 -12.38 -15.23
N CYS A 229 -5.22 -11.63 -15.59
CA CYS A 229 -4.90 -11.31 -16.98
C CYS A 229 -4.54 -12.57 -17.78
N ARG A 230 -3.70 -13.45 -17.24
CA ARG A 230 -3.34 -14.74 -17.88
C ARG A 230 -4.55 -15.66 -18.09
N ASN A 231 -5.57 -15.52 -17.25
CA ASN A 231 -6.82 -16.26 -17.39
C ASN A 231 -7.81 -15.63 -18.39
N CYS A 232 -7.54 -14.44 -18.95
CA CYS A 232 -8.30 -13.90 -20.08
C CYS A 232 -7.75 -14.51 -21.38
N GLU A 233 -8.48 -15.49 -21.94
CA GLU A 233 -8.11 -16.16 -23.20
C GLU A 233 -8.10 -15.16 -24.38
N GLU A 234 -6.93 -15.09 -25.04
CA GLU A 234 -6.60 -14.59 -26.38
C GLU A 234 -6.91 -13.13 -26.82
N LYS A 235 -7.68 -12.31 -26.10
CA LYS A 235 -8.08 -10.97 -26.62
C LYS A 235 -7.48 -9.72 -25.98
N SER A 236 -6.54 -9.87 -25.03
CA SER A 236 -5.89 -8.69 -24.42
C SER A 236 -4.40 -8.94 -24.22
N PHE A 237 -3.55 -8.14 -24.87
CA PHE A 237 -2.13 -8.06 -24.54
C PHE A 237 -1.98 -7.66 -23.07
N CYS A 238 -1.45 -8.56 -22.23
CA CYS A 238 -1.11 -8.26 -20.85
C CYS A 238 0.17 -7.40 -20.85
N ILE A 239 0.11 -6.19 -20.27
CA ILE A 239 1.24 -5.25 -20.20
C ILE A 239 2.27 -5.68 -19.11
N TYR A 240 1.98 -6.74 -18.36
CA TYR A 240 2.86 -7.29 -17.33
C TYR A 240 3.83 -8.32 -17.95
N GLU A 241 4.74 -7.88 -18.81
CA GLU A 241 5.91 -8.64 -19.31
C GLU A 241 7.26 -7.95 -19.00
#